data_AF-A0A3P6TBE2-F1
#
_entry.id   AF-A0A3P6TBE2-F1
#
_cell.length_a   1.000
_cell.length_b   1.000
_cell.length_c   1.000
_cell.angle_alpha   90.00
_cell.angle_beta   90.00
_cell.angle_gamma   90.00
#
_symmetry.space_group_name_H-M   'P 1'
#
loop_
_entity.id
_entity.type
_entity.pdbx_description
1 polymer ?
#
loop_
_entity_poly.entity_id
_entity_poly.type
_entity_poly.pdbx_seq_one_letter_code
_entity_poly.pdbx_strand_id
1 'polypeptide(L)'
;MCCAIKAVLKFVISTINVILGIAFLLVALFGVLLKTPVGEQILNTALTHVGEIDNEEAKALADFVLASPGSASVILIAVGLVMAAVCFVGAFASCCGCGLLLKIYAIILAILLLAQIIVLAILAAKPETHKEETCCGINGVNDFKTITSFTKPPAPCCPEGKTDCTFEEASKEGVAVPGCDEKIAKAFTRPVKICMGIAIVIQASLCFIN
;
A
#
# COMPACT_ATOMS: atom_id res chain seq x y z
N MET A 1 18.21 19.47 33.88
CA MET A 1 17.39 18.32 33.43
C MET A 1 17.06 18.34 31.92
N CYS A 2 17.20 19.47 31.21
CA CYS A 2 16.98 19.54 29.75
C CYS A 2 17.93 18.72 28.86
N CYS A 3 19.15 18.38 29.32
CA CYS A 3 20.09 17.57 28.51
C CYS A 3 19.70 16.09 28.45
N ALA A 4 19.17 15.52 29.53
CA ALA A 4 18.77 14.11 29.57
C ALA A 4 17.58 13.84 28.64
N ILE A 5 16.60 14.75 28.62
CA ILE A 5 15.40 14.62 27.77
C ILE A 5 15.77 14.62 26.28
N LYS A 6 16.67 15.53 25.86
CA LYS A 6 17.14 15.58 24.47
C LYS A 6 17.92 14.32 24.06
N ALA A 7 18.74 13.78 24.97
CA ALA A 7 19.50 12.56 24.72
C ALA A 7 18.59 11.33 24.61
N VAL A 8 17.63 11.19 25.54
CA VAL A 8 16.64 10.10 25.53
C VAL A 8 15.79 10.16 24.26
N LEU A 9 15.33 11.34 23.86
CA LEU A 9 14.52 11.46 22.66
C LEU A 9 15.28 11.06 21.39
N LYS A 10 16.54 11.51 21.23
CA LYS A 10 17.38 11.07 20.10
C LYS A 10 17.55 9.56 20.05
N PHE A 11 17.69 8.92 21.21
CA PHE A 11 17.80 7.47 21.32
C PHE A 11 16.49 6.77 20.89
N VAL A 12 15.34 7.29 21.34
CA VAL A 12 14.02 6.78 20.95
C VAL A 12 13.80 6.92 19.44
N ILE A 13 14.10 8.09 18.87
CA ILE A 13 13.95 8.35 17.43
C ILE A 13 14.83 7.41 16.62
N SER A 14 16.10 7.24 17.02
CA SER A 14 17.02 6.31 16.35
C SER A 14 16.49 4.87 16.39
N THR A 15 16.06 4.41 17.57
CA THR A 15 15.54 3.05 17.77
C THR A 15 14.31 2.79 16.89
N ILE A 16 13.35 3.71 16.90
CA ILE A 16 12.13 3.61 16.08
C ILE A 16 12.50 3.58 14.59
N ASN A 17 13.37 4.48 14.12
CA ASN A 17 13.80 4.53 12.73
C ASN A 17 14.52 3.26 12.28
N VAL A 18 15.33 2.63 13.14
CA VAL A 18 15.98 1.35 12.82
C VAL A 18 14.93 0.24 12.68
N ILE A 19 13.97 0.15 13.61
CA ILE A 19 12.88 -0.84 13.55
C ILE A 19 12.07 -0.67 12.27
N LEU A 20 11.64 0.56 11.96
CA LEU A 20 10.92 0.88 10.73
C LEU A 20 11.76 0.59 9.49
N GLY A 21 13.05 0.92 9.49
CA GLY A 21 13.96 0.64 8.38
C GLY A 21 14.09 -0.86 8.09
N ILE A 22 14.20 -1.69 9.13
CA ILE A 22 14.20 -3.15 9.00
C ILE A 22 12.85 -3.64 8.46
N ALA A 23 11.72 -3.12 8.95
CA ALA A 23 10.40 -3.48 8.45
C ALA A 23 10.24 -3.14 6.96
N PHE A 24 10.69 -1.97 6.50
CA PHE A 24 10.65 -1.59 5.08
C PHE A 24 11.60 -2.43 4.21
N LEU A 25 12.74 -2.87 4.74
CA LEU A 25 13.59 -3.84 4.06
C LEU A 25 12.89 -5.19 3.89
N LEU A 26 12.15 -5.65 4.90
CA LEU A 26 11.34 -6.86 4.78
C LEU A 26 10.26 -6.69 3.69
N VAL A 27 9.58 -5.54 3.64
CA VAL A 27 8.61 -5.23 2.58
C VAL A 27 9.26 -5.24 1.18
N ALA A 28 10.44 -4.63 1.03
CA ALA A 28 11.19 -4.68 -0.23
C ALA A 28 11.59 -6.11 -0.61
N LEU A 29 12.02 -6.91 0.37
CA LEU A 29 12.34 -8.33 0.19
C LEU A 29 11.11 -9.12 -0.25
N PHE A 30 9.94 -8.88 0.36
CA PHE A 30 8.67 -9.44 -0.08
C PHE A 30 8.35 -9.04 -1.52
N GLY A 31 8.56 -7.77 -1.91
CA GLY A 31 8.41 -7.32 -3.29
C GLY A 31 9.31 -8.07 -4.28
N VAL A 32 10.55 -8.38 -3.90
CA VAL A 32 11.45 -9.22 -4.70
C VAL A 32 10.94 -10.66 -4.80
N LEU A 33 10.48 -11.23 -3.69
CA LEU A 33 9.95 -12.60 -3.63
C LEU A 33 8.69 -12.74 -4.51
N LEU A 34 7.81 -11.74 -4.51
CA LEU A 34 6.60 -11.71 -5.35
C LEU A 34 6.90 -11.71 -6.86
N LYS A 35 8.07 -11.23 -7.27
CA LYS A 35 8.51 -11.30 -8.68
C LYS A 35 8.86 -12.73 -9.11
N THR A 36 9.06 -13.66 -8.16
CA THR A 36 9.43 -15.04 -8.43
C THR A 36 8.20 -15.96 -8.43
N PRO A 37 8.17 -17.05 -9.23
CA PRO A 37 7.05 -17.99 -9.27
C PRO A 37 6.80 -18.71 -7.92
N VAL A 38 7.78 -18.70 -7.01
CA VAL A 38 7.65 -19.25 -5.65
C VAL A 38 6.94 -18.26 -4.71
N GLY A 39 6.99 -16.96 -5.02
CA GLY A 39 6.39 -15.90 -4.22
C GLY A 39 4.87 -16.01 -4.12
N GLU A 40 4.18 -16.43 -5.18
CA GLU A 40 2.72 -16.60 -5.17
C GLU A 40 2.25 -17.68 -4.18
N GLN A 41 2.96 -18.80 -4.09
CA GLN A 41 2.62 -19.87 -3.13
C GLN A 41 2.83 -19.43 -1.69
N ILE A 42 3.91 -18.69 -1.42
CA ILE A 42 4.22 -18.20 -0.07
C ILE A 42 3.22 -17.10 0.33
N LEU A 43 2.87 -16.22 -0.61
CA LEU A 43 1.89 -15.17 -0.37
C LEU A 43 0.53 -15.76 0.01
N ASN A 44 0.02 -16.72 -0.78
CA ASN A 44 -1.25 -17.37 -0.49
C ASN A 44 -1.24 -18.10 0.86
N THR A 45 -0.11 -18.70 1.25
CA THR A 45 0.04 -19.38 2.54
C THR A 45 0.15 -18.40 3.72
N ALA A 46 0.83 -17.26 3.54
CA ALA A 46 0.90 -16.23 4.57
C ALA A 46 -0.45 -15.53 4.77
N LEU A 47 -1.19 -15.30 3.68
CA LEU A 47 -2.51 -14.67 3.69
C LEU A 47 -3.57 -15.52 4.37
N THR A 48 -3.53 -16.85 4.25
CA THR A 48 -4.46 -17.71 5.00
C THR A 48 -4.20 -17.66 6.51
N HIS A 49 -2.94 -17.50 6.93
CA HIS A 49 -2.58 -17.32 8.34
C HIS A 49 -2.94 -15.94 8.89
N VAL A 50 -2.88 -14.90 8.06
CA VAL A 50 -3.25 -13.52 8.46
C VAL A 50 -4.77 -13.31 8.40
N GLY A 51 -5.46 -13.93 7.44
CA GLY A 51 -6.90 -13.80 7.24
C GLY A 51 -7.77 -14.44 8.33
N GLU A 52 -7.19 -15.27 9.20
CA GLU A 52 -7.87 -15.78 10.40
C GLU A 52 -8.01 -14.71 11.49
N ILE A 53 -7.25 -13.60 11.37
CA ILE A 53 -7.29 -12.41 12.23
C ILE A 53 -7.98 -11.26 11.47
N ASP A 54 -9.24 -11.48 11.07
CA ASP A 54 -10.21 -10.45 10.67
C ASP A 54 -9.86 -9.53 9.45
N ASN A 55 -10.84 -9.34 8.55
CA ASN A 55 -11.00 -8.25 7.57
C ASN A 55 -10.72 -8.51 6.08
N GLU A 56 -11.72 -8.13 5.27
CA GLU A 56 -11.70 -8.00 3.81
C GLU A 56 -10.50 -7.17 3.27
N GLU A 57 -9.90 -6.33 4.10
CA GLU A 57 -8.77 -5.46 3.76
C GLU A 57 -7.49 -6.25 3.43
N ALA A 58 -7.21 -7.33 4.17
CA ALA A 58 -6.06 -8.20 3.90
C ALA A 58 -6.24 -8.94 2.55
N LYS A 59 -7.49 -9.28 2.23
CA LYS A 59 -7.87 -9.92 0.96
C LYS A 59 -7.81 -8.94 -0.21
N ALA A 60 -8.24 -7.69 -0.01
CA ALA A 60 -8.10 -6.64 -1.01
C ALA A 60 -6.63 -6.30 -1.32
N LEU A 61 -5.74 -6.38 -0.31
CA LEU A 61 -4.30 -6.24 -0.51
C LEU A 61 -3.69 -7.40 -1.27
N ALA A 62 -4.10 -8.63 -0.96
CA ALA A 62 -3.74 -9.79 -1.74
C ALA A 62 -4.18 -9.65 -3.20
N ASP A 63 -5.45 -9.31 -3.42
CA ASP A 63 -6.03 -9.22 -4.75
C ASP A 63 -5.37 -8.10 -5.57
N PHE A 64 -5.01 -6.96 -4.98
CA PHE A 64 -4.25 -5.93 -5.69
C PHE A 64 -2.83 -6.37 -6.08
N VAL A 65 -2.13 -7.01 -5.16
CA VAL A 65 -0.76 -7.50 -5.39
C VAL A 65 -0.75 -8.60 -6.44
N LEU A 66 -1.75 -9.49 -6.42
CA LEU A 66 -1.93 -10.60 -7.34
C LEU A 66 -2.48 -10.17 -8.70
N ALA A 67 -3.31 -9.13 -8.77
CA ALA A 67 -3.92 -8.72 -10.01
C ALA A 67 -2.93 -7.96 -10.93
N SER A 68 -1.86 -7.36 -10.39
CA SER A 68 -0.80 -6.76 -11.20
C SER A 68 0.61 -7.13 -10.70
N PRO A 69 1.01 -8.41 -10.83
CA PRO A 69 2.23 -8.95 -10.21
C PRO A 69 3.50 -8.28 -10.74
N GLY A 70 3.46 -7.76 -11.97
CA GLY A 70 4.56 -7.02 -12.58
C GLY A 70 4.76 -5.60 -12.06
N SER A 71 3.68 -4.86 -11.79
CA SER A 71 3.75 -3.44 -11.39
C SER A 71 3.78 -3.28 -9.86
N ALA A 72 2.98 -4.07 -9.13
CA ALA A 72 2.90 -4.02 -7.68
C ALA A 72 4.23 -4.41 -7.01
N SER A 73 4.89 -5.46 -7.50
CA SER A 73 6.20 -5.91 -6.99
C SER A 73 7.27 -4.83 -7.16
N VAL A 74 7.31 -4.17 -8.32
CA VAL A 74 8.27 -3.09 -8.58
C VAL A 74 8.02 -1.89 -7.68
N ILE A 75 6.74 -1.52 -7.47
CA ILE A 75 6.37 -0.43 -6.58
C ILE A 75 6.73 -0.76 -5.12
N LEU A 76 6.46 -1.99 -4.64
CA LEU A 76 6.81 -2.45 -3.30
C LEU A 76 8.32 -2.41 -3.06
N ILE A 77 9.13 -2.85 -4.03
CA ILE A 77 10.59 -2.78 -3.95
C ILE A 77 11.05 -1.32 -3.89
N ALA A 78 10.57 -0.48 -4.80
CA ALA A 78 10.99 0.91 -4.90
C ALA A 78 10.63 1.69 -3.63
N VAL A 79 9.37 1.61 -3.19
CA VAL A 79 8.89 2.28 -1.98
C VAL A 79 9.61 1.75 -0.75
N GLY A 80 9.74 0.43 -0.60
CA GLY A 80 10.43 -0.18 0.53
C GLY A 80 11.90 0.25 0.66
N LEU A 81 12.65 0.25 -0.45
CA LEU A 81 14.06 0.68 -0.44
C LEU A 81 14.22 2.18 -0.17
N VAL A 82 13.38 3.02 -0.77
CA VAL A 82 13.41 4.48 -0.54
C VAL A 82 13.09 4.79 0.92
N MET A 83 12.05 4.19 1.47
CA MET A 83 11.65 4.39 2.87
C MET A 83 12.71 3.84 3.84
N ALA A 84 13.29 2.68 3.56
CA ALA A 84 14.40 2.13 4.34
C ALA A 84 15.60 3.08 4.34
N ALA A 85 15.98 3.64 3.18
CA ALA A 85 17.09 4.60 3.09
C ALA A 85 16.82 5.85 3.92
N VAL A 86 15.61 6.42 3.86
CA VAL A 86 15.21 7.57 4.69
C VAL A 86 15.30 7.23 6.18
N CYS A 87 14.83 6.04 6.58
CA CYS A 87 14.91 5.57 7.97
C CYS A 87 16.36 5.41 8.45
N PHE A 88 17.25 4.81 7.65
CA PHE A 88 18.67 4.69 8.00
C PHE A 88 19.35 6.05 8.09
N VAL A 89 19.09 6.97 7.15
CA VAL A 89 19.60 8.35 7.22
C VAL A 89 19.14 9.02 8.52
N GLY A 90 17.88 8.82 8.94
CA GLY A 90 17.36 9.32 10.21
C GLY A 90 18.03 8.71 11.45
N ALA A 91 18.35 7.42 11.41
CA ALA A 91 19.09 6.73 12.48
C ALA A 91 20.53 7.25 12.58
N PHE A 92 21.25 7.36 11.45
CA PHE A 92 22.60 7.90 11.41
C PHE A 92 22.65 9.38 11.81
N ALA A 93 21.68 10.19 11.39
CA ALA A 93 21.56 11.59 11.80
C ALA A 93 21.45 11.73 13.33
N SER A 94 20.69 10.83 13.95
CA SER A 94 20.44 10.84 15.39
C SER A 94 21.65 10.35 16.19
N CYS A 95 22.38 9.35 15.68
CA CYS A 95 23.56 8.76 16.33
C CYS A 95 24.84 9.58 16.18
N CYS A 96 25.09 10.18 15.01
CA CYS A 96 26.37 10.87 14.74
C CYS A 96 26.42 12.32 15.25
N GLY A 97 25.31 12.87 15.76
CA GLY A 97 25.25 14.25 16.27
C GLY A 97 25.52 15.32 15.19
N CYS A 98 25.53 14.95 13.91
CA CYS A 98 25.80 15.86 12.81
C CYS A 98 24.61 16.79 12.60
N GLY A 99 24.71 18.03 13.07
CA GLY A 99 23.65 19.04 12.93
C GLY A 99 23.25 19.34 11.48
N LEU A 100 24.17 19.18 10.53
CA LEU A 100 23.88 19.31 9.10
C LEU A 100 22.96 18.19 8.57
N LEU A 101 23.21 16.95 8.99
CA LEU A 101 22.45 15.78 8.54
C LEU A 101 21.04 15.78 9.14
N LEU A 102 20.92 16.24 10.39
CA LEU A 102 19.64 16.42 11.06
C LEU A 102 18.77 17.49 10.38
N LYS A 103 19.38 18.60 9.91
CA LYS A 103 18.67 19.62 9.12
C LYS A 103 18.14 19.08 7.81
N ILE A 104 18.96 18.32 7.07
CA ILE A 104 18.54 17.70 5.81
C ILE A 104 17.40 16.71 6.06
N TYR A 105 17.52 15.88 7.10
CA TYR A 105 16.48 14.95 7.50
C TYR A 105 15.16 15.65 7.88
N ALA A 106 15.22 16.75 8.63
CA ALA A 106 14.05 17.56 8.97
C ALA A 106 13.37 18.15 7.72
N ILE A 107 14.16 18.62 6.74
CA ILE A 107 13.61 19.13 5.47
C ILE A 107 12.91 18.00 4.70
N ILE A 108 13.50 16.81 4.61
CA ILE A 108 12.89 15.65 3.96
C ILE A 108 11.57 15.29 4.66
N LEU A 109 11.55 15.23 5.98
CA LEU A 109 10.32 14.96 6.75
C LEU A 109 9.25 16.04 6.53
N ALA A 110 9.62 17.31 6.46
CA ALA A 110 8.67 18.39 6.19
C ALA A 110 8.03 18.26 4.80
N ILE A 111 8.83 17.91 3.77
CA ILE A 111 8.33 17.66 2.42
C ILE A 111 7.39 16.45 2.41
N LEU A 112 7.77 15.36 3.07
CA LEU A 112 6.92 14.17 3.17
C LEU A 112 5.61 14.46 3.90
N LEU A 113 5.64 15.24 4.98
CA LEU A 113 4.45 15.64 5.73
C LEU A 113 3.51 16.50 4.86
N LEU A 114 4.03 17.44 4.08
CA LEU A 114 3.22 18.23 3.14
C LEU A 114 2.59 17.34 2.07
N ALA A 115 3.36 16.42 1.47
CA ALA A 115 2.84 15.47 0.50
C ALA A 115 1.73 14.59 1.12
N GLN A 116 1.91 14.15 2.36
CA GLN A 116 0.91 13.34 3.05
C GLN A 116 -0.40 14.09 3.30
N ILE A 117 -0.32 15.35 3.72
CA ILE A 117 -1.50 16.20 3.93
C ILE A 117 -2.26 16.41 2.60
N ILE A 118 -1.55 16.63 1.50
CA ILE A 118 -2.18 16.79 0.17
C ILE A 118 -2.93 15.52 -0.23
N VAL A 119 -2.29 14.35 -0.10
CA VAL A 119 -2.92 13.07 -0.45
C VAL A 119 -4.12 12.79 0.46
N LEU A 120 -4.01 13.07 1.76
CA LEU A 120 -5.13 12.92 2.69
C LEU A 120 -6.31 13.82 2.31
N ALA A 121 -6.05 15.08 1.90
CA ALA A 121 -7.08 15.99 1.45
C ALA A 121 -7.79 15.50 0.18
N ILE A 122 -7.02 14.96 -0.79
CA ILE A 122 -7.58 14.36 -2.02
C ILE A 122 -8.44 13.13 -1.68
N LEU A 123 -7.94 12.25 -0.80
CA LEU A 123 -8.67 11.05 -0.36
C LEU A 123 -9.93 11.38 0.43
N ALA A 124 -9.92 12.47 1.19
CA ALA A 124 -11.10 12.95 1.93
C ALA A 124 -12.17 13.58 1.00
N ALA A 125 -11.75 14.15 -0.13
CA ALA A 125 -12.67 14.72 -1.12
C ALA A 125 -13.43 13.65 -1.94
N LYS A 126 -12.95 12.40 -1.98
CA LYS A 126 -13.66 11.30 -2.66
C LYS A 126 -14.78 10.73 -1.76
N PRO A 127 -16.05 10.74 -2.19
CA PRO A 127 -17.14 10.12 -1.45
C PRO A 127 -17.01 8.58 -1.47
N GLU A 128 -17.12 7.96 -0.30
CA GLU A 128 -17.08 6.51 -0.12
C GLU A 128 -18.46 5.93 -0.45
N THR A 129 -18.70 5.57 -1.72
CA THR A 129 -19.93 4.85 -2.09
C THR A 129 -19.77 3.37 -1.74
N HIS A 130 -20.40 2.96 -0.63
CA HIS A 130 -20.56 1.57 -0.19
C HIS A 130 -21.62 0.91 -1.05
N LYS A 131 -21.21 0.27 -2.13
CA LYS A 131 -22.05 -0.66 -2.87
C LYS A 131 -21.26 -1.95 -3.02
N GLU A 132 -21.80 -3.04 -2.49
CA GLU A 132 -21.30 -4.40 -2.71
C GLU A 132 -21.49 -4.73 -4.19
N GLU A 133 -20.67 -4.15 -5.04
CA GLU A 133 -20.65 -4.46 -6.45
C GLU A 133 -19.69 -5.63 -6.63
N THR A 134 -20.22 -6.72 -7.18
CA THR A 134 -19.44 -7.71 -7.90
C THR A 134 -18.54 -6.96 -8.89
N CYS A 135 -17.25 -7.30 -8.92
CA CYS A 135 -16.28 -6.68 -9.80
C CYS A 135 -15.58 -7.75 -10.64
N CYS A 136 -15.07 -7.36 -11.80
CA CYS A 136 -14.48 -8.26 -12.79
C CYS A 136 -13.13 -7.73 -13.27
N GLY A 137 -12.05 -8.50 -13.10
CA GLY A 137 -10.70 -8.06 -13.51
C GLY A 137 -10.25 -6.78 -12.80
N ILE A 138 -9.05 -6.28 -13.09
CA ILE A 138 -8.64 -4.93 -12.69
C ILE A 138 -9.40 -3.89 -13.51
N ASN A 139 -9.39 -4.03 -14.84
CA ASN A 139 -9.94 -3.08 -15.80
C ASN A 139 -11.22 -3.61 -16.47
N GLY A 140 -12.00 -4.41 -15.75
CA GLY A 140 -13.18 -5.05 -16.31
C GLY A 140 -12.83 -6.32 -17.11
N VAL A 141 -13.76 -6.68 -18.00
CA VAL A 141 -13.64 -7.86 -18.87
C VAL A 141 -12.45 -7.80 -19.85
N ASN A 142 -11.88 -6.61 -20.07
CA ASN A 142 -10.79 -6.39 -21.02
C ASN A 142 -9.49 -7.11 -20.64
N ASP A 143 -9.23 -7.32 -19.35
CA ASP A 143 -8.03 -8.02 -18.89
C ASP A 143 -7.98 -9.48 -19.37
N PHE A 144 -9.15 -10.08 -19.63
CA PHE A 144 -9.29 -11.45 -20.10
C PHE A 144 -9.28 -11.55 -21.63
N LYS A 145 -9.56 -10.45 -22.35
CA LYS A 145 -9.62 -10.43 -23.82
C LYS A 145 -8.23 -10.53 -24.46
N THR A 146 -7.21 -10.06 -23.77
CA THR A 146 -5.81 -10.13 -24.18
C THR A 146 -5.17 -11.51 -23.96
N ILE A 147 -5.84 -12.39 -23.21
CA ILE A 147 -5.33 -13.73 -22.91
C ILE A 147 -5.96 -14.74 -23.89
N THR A 148 -5.17 -15.19 -24.86
CA THR A 148 -5.64 -16.11 -25.92
C THR A 148 -6.20 -17.45 -25.42
N SER A 149 -5.88 -17.83 -24.18
CA SER A 149 -6.37 -19.03 -23.50
C SER A 149 -7.84 -18.95 -23.09
N PHE A 150 -8.40 -17.75 -22.95
CA PHE A 150 -9.79 -17.55 -22.52
C PHE A 150 -10.69 -17.29 -23.73
N THR A 151 -11.52 -18.29 -24.07
CA THR A 151 -12.57 -18.14 -25.09
C THR A 151 -13.84 -17.49 -24.54
N LYS A 152 -13.97 -17.41 -23.20
CA LYS A 152 -15.08 -16.76 -22.49
C LYS A 152 -14.60 -16.07 -21.22
N PRO A 153 -15.28 -15.00 -20.77
CA PRO A 153 -15.00 -14.36 -19.49
C PRO A 153 -15.37 -15.29 -18.31
N PRO A 154 -14.70 -15.15 -17.15
CA PRO A 154 -15.05 -15.86 -15.92
C PRO A 154 -16.48 -15.55 -15.44
N ALA A 155 -17.14 -16.50 -14.77
CA ALA A 155 -18.51 -16.32 -14.25
C ALA A 155 -18.74 -15.03 -13.41
N PRO A 156 -17.80 -14.55 -12.57
CA PRO A 156 -17.94 -13.28 -11.83
C PRO A 156 -18.05 -12.04 -12.73
N CYS A 157 -17.65 -12.14 -14.00
CA CYS A 157 -17.74 -11.07 -14.99
C CYS A 157 -19.06 -11.03 -15.75
N CYS A 158 -19.92 -12.02 -15.52
CA CYS A 158 -21.23 -12.06 -16.14
C CYS A 158 -22.26 -11.29 -15.29
N PRO A 159 -23.26 -10.68 -15.93
CA PRO A 159 -24.33 -10.00 -15.21
C PRO A 159 -25.12 -10.94 -14.30
N GLU A 160 -25.73 -10.36 -13.26
CA GLU A 160 -26.45 -11.11 -12.22
C GLU A 160 -27.40 -12.15 -12.80
N GLY A 161 -27.29 -13.39 -12.29
CA GLY A 161 -28.13 -14.52 -12.70
C GLY A 161 -27.63 -15.30 -13.92
N LYS A 162 -26.51 -14.92 -14.54
CA LYS A 162 -25.85 -15.72 -15.60
C LYS A 162 -24.55 -16.35 -15.09
N THR A 163 -24.39 -17.66 -15.33
CA THR A 163 -23.14 -18.39 -15.07
C THR A 163 -22.18 -18.38 -16.25
N ASP A 164 -22.67 -17.98 -17.43
CA ASP A 164 -21.92 -17.96 -18.69
C ASP A 164 -22.41 -16.78 -19.55
N CYS A 165 -21.47 -16.07 -20.18
CA CYS A 165 -21.74 -14.91 -21.03
C CYS A 165 -20.60 -14.74 -22.05
N THR A 166 -20.89 -14.04 -23.14
CA THR A 166 -19.88 -13.66 -24.13
C THR A 166 -19.15 -12.39 -23.73
N PHE A 167 -17.94 -12.17 -24.25
CA PHE A 167 -17.20 -10.92 -24.04
C PHE A 167 -17.98 -9.66 -24.47
N GLU A 168 -18.85 -9.79 -25.49
CA GLU A 168 -19.69 -8.68 -25.96
C GLU A 168 -20.82 -8.36 -24.99
N GLU A 169 -21.45 -9.39 -24.39
CA GLU A 169 -22.47 -9.20 -23.36
C GLU A 169 -21.89 -8.59 -22.09
N ALA A 170 -20.70 -9.05 -21.66
CA ALA A 170 -20.01 -8.57 -20.47
C ALA A 170 -19.45 -7.14 -20.63
N SER A 171 -19.22 -6.67 -21.87
CA SER A 171 -18.71 -5.33 -22.15
C SER A 171 -19.81 -4.31 -22.47
N LYS A 172 -21.09 -4.70 -22.42
CA LYS A 172 -22.21 -3.86 -22.84
C LYS A 172 -22.50 -2.78 -21.80
N GLU A 173 -22.58 -1.53 -22.25
CA GLU A 173 -22.81 -0.36 -21.40
C GLU A 173 -24.13 -0.50 -20.61
N GLY A 174 -24.08 -0.26 -19.29
CA GLY A 174 -25.22 -0.44 -18.36
C GLY A 174 -25.39 -1.86 -17.79
N VAL A 175 -24.63 -2.85 -18.28
CA VAL A 175 -24.59 -4.24 -17.79
C VAL A 175 -23.18 -4.68 -17.41
N ALA A 176 -22.17 -3.93 -17.88
CA ALA A 176 -20.76 -4.18 -17.61
C ALA A 176 -20.47 -4.14 -16.11
N VAL A 177 -19.93 -5.26 -15.62
CA VAL A 177 -19.40 -5.37 -14.27
C VAL A 177 -18.15 -4.49 -14.18
N PRO A 178 -18.06 -3.54 -13.23
CA PRO A 178 -16.92 -2.64 -13.12
C PRO A 178 -15.64 -3.41 -12.79
N GLY A 179 -14.50 -2.76 -13.09
CA GLY A 179 -13.20 -3.23 -12.64
C GLY A 179 -13.11 -3.30 -11.12
N CYS A 180 -12.30 -4.23 -10.61
CA CYS A 180 -12.02 -4.33 -9.18
C CYS A 180 -11.06 -3.23 -8.70
N ASP A 181 -10.46 -2.44 -9.59
CA ASP A 181 -9.57 -1.33 -9.24
C ASP A 181 -10.23 -0.32 -8.27
N GLU A 182 -11.49 0.04 -8.51
CA GLU A 182 -12.23 0.95 -7.63
C GLU A 182 -12.56 0.31 -6.28
N LYS A 183 -12.91 -0.98 -6.27
CA LYS A 183 -13.20 -1.74 -5.05
C LYS A 183 -11.96 -1.89 -4.18
N ILE A 184 -10.84 -2.25 -4.80
CA ILE A 184 -9.54 -2.31 -4.16
C ILE A 184 -9.19 -0.92 -3.60
N ALA A 185 -9.26 0.13 -4.43
CA ALA A 185 -8.95 1.49 -3.97
C ALA A 185 -9.78 1.88 -2.75
N LYS A 186 -11.09 1.56 -2.72
CA LYS A 186 -11.97 1.82 -1.56
C LYS A 186 -11.59 0.99 -0.32
N ALA A 187 -11.37 -0.32 -0.48
CA ALA A 187 -10.96 -1.20 0.62
C ALA A 187 -9.67 -0.70 1.30
N PHE A 188 -8.75 -0.14 0.53
CA PHE A 188 -7.53 0.46 1.04
C PHE A 188 -7.71 1.85 1.63
N THR A 189 -8.71 2.61 1.18
CA THR A 189 -8.82 4.02 1.54
C THR A 189 -9.07 4.24 3.03
N ARG A 190 -9.88 3.39 3.68
CA ARG A 190 -10.15 3.50 5.13
C ARG A 190 -8.93 3.27 6.02
N PRO A 191 -8.23 2.12 5.95
CA PRO A 191 -7.09 1.86 6.82
C PRO A 191 -5.93 2.81 6.47
N VAL A 192 -5.73 3.14 5.19
CA VAL A 192 -4.71 4.09 4.77
C VAL A 192 -4.99 5.48 5.33
N LYS A 193 -6.23 5.97 5.34
CA LYS A 193 -6.58 7.27 5.97
C LYS A 193 -6.20 7.30 7.45
N ILE A 194 -6.49 6.23 8.20
CA ILE A 194 -6.17 6.13 9.64
C ILE A 194 -4.65 6.08 9.84
N CYS A 195 -3.96 5.20 9.13
CA CYS A 195 -2.49 5.07 9.20
C CYS A 195 -1.79 6.38 8.81
N MET A 196 -2.28 7.05 7.78
CA MET A 196 -1.75 8.33 7.31
C MET A 196 -1.99 9.45 8.33
N GLY A 197 -3.15 9.49 8.98
CA GLY A 197 -3.42 10.42 10.08
C GLY A 197 -2.47 10.23 11.27
N ILE A 198 -2.25 8.97 11.69
CA ILE A 198 -1.30 8.63 12.76
C ILE A 198 0.12 9.03 12.37
N ALA A 199 0.53 8.72 11.13
CA ALA A 199 1.85 9.08 10.61
C ALA A 199 2.09 10.59 10.63
N ILE A 200 1.09 11.40 10.23
CA ILE A 200 1.16 12.86 10.29
C ILE A 200 1.37 13.35 11.73
N VAL A 201 0.62 12.82 12.70
CA VAL A 201 0.76 13.23 14.11
C VAL A 201 2.16 12.91 14.64
N ILE A 202 2.68 11.72 14.32
CA ILE A 202 4.03 11.30 14.71
C ILE A 202 5.08 12.21 14.06
N GLN A 203 4.99 12.44 12.75
CA GLN A 203 5.94 13.28 12.00
C GLN A 203 5.90 14.74 12.43
N ALA A 204 4.72 15.30 12.70
CA ALA A 204 4.58 16.67 13.22
C ALA A 204 5.25 16.81 14.59
N SER A 205 5.06 15.81 15.46
CA SER A 205 5.73 15.75 16.77
C SER A 205 7.26 15.69 16.63
N LEU A 206 7.76 14.85 15.72
CA LEU A 206 9.19 14.76 15.39
C LEU A 206 9.76 16.07 14.85
N CYS A 207 9.00 16.78 14.01
CA CYS A 207 9.42 18.04 13.41
C CYS A 207 9.45 19.19 14.43
N PHE A 208 8.61 19.15 15.46
CA PHE A 208 8.57 20.18 16.50
C PHE A 208 9.71 20.04 17.52
N ILE A 209 10.27 18.84 17.68
CA ILE A 209 11.31 18.60 18.68
C ILE A 209 12.75 18.75 18.12
N ASN A 210 12.92 18.64 16.81
CA ASN A 210 14.20 18.88 16.13
C ASN A 210 14.42 20.36 15.79
#